data_AF-A0A132BDP1-F1
#
_entry.id   AF-A0A132BDP1-F1
#
_cell.length_a   1.000
_cell.length_b   1.000
_cell.length_c   1.000
_cell.angle_alpha   90.00
_cell.angle_beta   90.00
_cell.angle_gamma   90.00
#
_symmetry.space_group_name_H-M   'P 1'
#
loop_
_entity.id
_entity.type
_entity.pdbx_description
1 polymer ?
#
loop_
_entity_poly.entity_id
_entity_poly.type
_entity_poly.pdbx_seq_one_letter_code
_entity_poly.pdbx_strand_id
1 'polypeptide(L)'
;MADISKTSESKNPAKVPTDGSFHSGVWDYEAKRPVVDGKFEDPLTGELRDAKSEQYSGPPSVDIVIMNLYASEASGPDVYRSARPFPVERILHHAMTVVKEEGLEIHCLNASLYSVTLVLACEIEERKDGRSGFSYVADRISNGLWAEE
;
A
#
# COMPACT_ATOMS: atom_id res chain seq x y z
N MET A 1 -20.91 50.80 23.64
CA MET A 1 -19.44 50.82 23.66
C MET A 1 -18.97 49.38 23.84
N ALA A 2 -18.12 48.93 22.94
CA ALA A 2 -17.55 47.59 22.86
C ALA A 2 -16.64 47.27 24.06
N ASP A 3 -16.45 45.99 24.40
CA ASP A 3 -15.20 45.33 23.98
C ASP A 3 -15.27 43.80 24.10
N ILE A 4 -14.60 43.15 23.14
CA ILE A 4 -14.51 41.72 22.90
C ILE A 4 -13.16 41.26 23.45
N SER A 5 -13.11 40.22 24.28
CA SER A 5 -11.88 39.44 24.45
C SER A 5 -12.16 37.98 24.17
N LYS A 6 -11.86 37.59 22.93
CA LYS A 6 -11.73 36.21 22.48
C LYS A 6 -10.48 35.63 23.13
N THR A 7 -10.63 34.62 23.98
CA THR A 7 -9.51 33.77 24.38
C THR A 7 -9.35 32.70 23.31
N SER A 8 -8.32 32.84 22.49
CA SER A 8 -7.95 31.89 21.45
C SER A 8 -7.42 30.61 22.09
N GLU A 9 -8.20 29.53 22.03
CA GLU A 9 -7.69 28.18 22.28
C GLU A 9 -6.72 27.81 21.16
N SER A 10 -5.43 27.80 21.52
CA SER A 10 -4.36 27.22 20.73
C SER A 10 -4.63 25.72 20.55
N LYS A 11 -5.09 25.32 19.37
CA LYS A 11 -5.10 23.92 18.95
C LYS A 11 -3.64 23.47 18.80
N ASN A 12 -3.11 22.82 19.84
CA ASN A 12 -1.89 22.03 19.70
C ASN A 12 -2.14 20.95 18.63
N PRO A 13 -1.28 20.81 17.60
CA PRO A 13 -1.35 19.65 16.73
C PRO A 13 -1.08 18.41 17.58
N ALA A 14 -1.95 17.41 17.45
CA ALA A 14 -1.84 16.16 18.19
C ALA A 14 -0.44 15.57 17.97
N LYS A 15 0.32 15.42 19.07
CA LYS A 15 1.58 14.67 19.04
C LYS A 15 1.28 13.25 18.61
N VAL A 16 1.83 12.82 17.48
CA VAL A 16 1.88 11.41 17.09
C VAL A 16 2.66 10.67 18.18
N PRO A 17 2.05 9.72 18.92
CA PRO A 17 2.76 8.96 19.95
C PRO A 17 3.82 8.08 19.27
N THR A 18 5.08 8.22 19.69
CA THR A 18 6.23 7.45 19.19
C THR A 18 6.49 6.19 20.03
N ASP A 19 5.47 5.67 20.73
CA ASP A 19 5.61 4.66 21.79
C ASP A 19 5.52 3.20 21.30
N GLY A 20 5.81 2.95 20.01
CA GLY A 20 5.82 1.60 19.46
C GLY A 20 4.48 0.86 19.58
N SER A 21 3.38 1.58 19.87
CA SER A 21 2.06 1.00 19.95
C SER A 21 1.56 0.59 18.56
N PHE A 22 0.88 -0.56 18.50
CA PHE A 22 0.28 -1.06 17.26
C PHE A 22 -0.88 -0.15 16.86
N HIS A 23 -0.64 0.72 15.87
CA HIS A 23 -1.70 1.51 15.24
C HIS A 23 -2.34 0.68 14.14
N SER A 24 -3.46 0.00 14.43
CA SER A 24 -4.35 -0.45 13.36
C SER A 24 -4.87 0.80 12.66
N GLY A 25 -4.40 1.07 11.44
CA GLY A 25 -4.89 2.20 10.64
C GLY A 25 -6.43 2.22 10.61
N VAL A 26 -6.98 3.42 10.70
CA VAL A 26 -8.43 3.63 10.73
C VAL A 26 -8.95 3.72 9.30
N TRP A 27 -10.14 3.21 9.02
CA TRP A 27 -10.74 3.21 7.68
C TRP A 27 -12.10 3.87 7.66
N ASP A 28 -12.36 4.68 6.63
CA ASP A 28 -13.67 5.26 6.38
C ASP A 28 -14.55 4.22 5.69
N TYR A 29 -15.71 3.94 6.30
CA TYR A 29 -16.59 2.87 5.84
C TYR A 29 -17.24 3.13 4.48
N GLU A 30 -17.68 4.37 4.26
CA GLU A 30 -18.37 4.74 3.02
C GLU A 30 -17.39 4.83 1.85
N ALA A 31 -16.25 5.48 2.07
CA ALA A 31 -15.25 5.70 1.04
C ALA A 31 -14.38 4.47 0.76
N LYS A 32 -14.31 3.52 1.71
CA LYS A 32 -13.41 2.36 1.65
C LYS A 32 -11.98 2.84 1.42
N ARG A 33 -11.51 3.74 2.29
CA ARG A 33 -10.19 4.36 2.22
C ARG A 33 -9.56 4.46 3.61
N PRO A 34 -8.22 4.43 3.68
CA PRO A 34 -7.52 4.70 4.93
C PRO A 34 -7.79 6.14 5.38
N VAL A 35 -7.95 6.32 6.69
CA VAL A 35 -8.08 7.60 7.36
C VAL A 35 -6.73 7.96 7.97
N VAL A 36 -6.20 9.11 7.56
CA VAL A 36 -4.96 9.71 8.08
C VAL A 36 -5.31 11.08 8.62
N ASP A 37 -4.93 11.35 9.87
CA ASP A 37 -5.25 12.62 10.58
C ASP A 37 -6.73 13.01 10.55
N GLY A 38 -7.63 12.02 10.59
CA GLY A 38 -9.08 12.23 10.55
C GLY A 38 -9.64 12.54 9.17
N LYS A 39 -8.87 12.34 8.09
CA LYS A 39 -9.28 12.57 6.70
C LYS A 39 -9.03 11.36 5.81
N PHE A 40 -9.79 11.24 4.73
CA PHE A 40 -9.57 10.24 3.67
C PHE A 40 -9.60 10.92 2.30
N GLU A 41 -9.03 10.26 1.29
CA GLU A 41 -9.08 10.70 -0.12
C GLU A 41 -10.36 10.20 -0.78
N ASP A 42 -11.20 11.10 -1.30
CA ASP A 42 -12.40 10.72 -2.04
C ASP A 42 -12.01 9.98 -3.34
N PRO A 43 -12.49 8.75 -3.57
CA PRO A 43 -12.08 7.95 -4.73
C PRO A 43 -12.59 8.48 -6.08
N LEU A 44 -13.63 9.32 -6.09
CA LEU A 44 -14.21 9.90 -7.29
C LEU A 44 -13.57 11.24 -7.66
N THR A 45 -13.20 12.03 -6.65
CA THR A 45 -12.69 13.39 -6.87
C THR A 45 -11.20 13.56 -6.59
N GLY A 46 -10.57 12.64 -5.86
CA GLY A 46 -9.19 12.77 -5.37
C GLY A 46 -9.01 13.82 -4.28
N GLU A 47 -10.10 14.42 -3.77
CA GLU A 47 -10.04 15.45 -2.75
C GLU A 47 -10.01 14.86 -1.34
N LEU A 48 -9.27 15.50 -0.42
CA LEU A 48 -9.28 15.11 0.99
C LEU A 48 -10.58 15.55 1.66
N ARG A 49 -11.29 14.60 2.27
CA ARG A 49 -12.53 14.82 3.03
C ARG A 49 -12.38 14.37 4.46
N ASP A 50 -13.11 15.02 5.36
CA ASP A 50 -13.14 14.61 6.76
C ASP A 50 -13.84 13.25 6.91
N ALA A 51 -13.20 12.34 7.64
CA ALA A 51 -13.75 11.03 7.94
C ALA A 51 -14.96 11.17 8.87
N LYS A 52 -16.05 10.49 8.54
CA LYS A 52 -17.24 10.47 9.40
C LYS A 52 -17.04 9.51 10.58
N SER A 53 -18.00 9.47 11.50
CA SER A 53 -17.94 8.68 12.74
C SER A 53 -17.90 7.16 12.54
N GLU A 54 -18.32 6.66 11.38
CA GLU A 54 -18.33 5.22 11.08
C GLU A 54 -16.96 4.77 10.56
N GLN A 55 -16.09 4.45 11.52
CA GLN A 55 -14.75 3.97 11.29
C GLN A 55 -14.61 2.56 11.85
N TYR A 56 -13.97 1.66 11.12
CA TYR A 56 -13.71 0.29 11.59
C TYR A 56 -12.22 -0.01 11.69
N SER A 57 -11.88 -0.91 12.60
CA SER A 57 -10.53 -1.46 12.75
C SER A 57 -10.37 -2.67 11.83
N GLY A 58 -9.68 -2.50 10.69
CA GLY A 58 -9.13 -3.61 9.87
C GLY A 58 -9.66 -3.78 8.43
N PRO A 59 -8.93 -4.44 7.51
CA PRO A 59 -7.49 -4.45 7.45
C PRO A 59 -7.02 -3.12 6.84
N PRO A 60 -6.10 -2.40 7.50
CA PRO A 60 -5.60 -1.11 7.02
C PRO A 60 -4.75 -1.21 5.74
N SER A 61 -4.67 -2.40 5.13
CA SER A 61 -3.70 -2.79 4.12
C SER A 61 -4.24 -3.85 3.17
N VAL A 62 -3.89 -3.71 1.89
CA VAL A 62 -4.14 -4.68 0.82
C VAL A 62 -3.08 -5.78 0.89
N ASP A 63 -3.51 -7.03 0.93
CA ASP A 63 -2.63 -8.21 0.88
C ASP A 63 -2.11 -8.39 -0.54
N ILE A 64 -0.79 -8.45 -0.72
CA ILE A 64 -0.12 -8.59 -2.00
C ILE A 64 0.61 -9.93 -1.99
N VAL A 65 0.25 -10.80 -2.91
CA VAL A 65 0.90 -12.09 -3.16
C VAL A 65 1.52 -12.05 -4.56
N ILE A 66 2.82 -12.30 -4.65
CA ILE A 66 3.57 -12.34 -5.91
C ILE A 66 4.16 -13.72 -6.03
N MET A 67 3.99 -14.36 -7.17
CA MET A 67 4.50 -15.70 -7.44
C MET A 67 5.22 -15.73 -8.78
N ASN A 68 6.26 -16.54 -8.91
CA ASN A 68 6.84 -16.89 -10.20
C ASN A 68 6.73 -18.39 -10.45
N LEU A 69 6.21 -18.77 -11.62
CA LEU A 69 6.05 -20.18 -11.99
C LEU A 69 7.38 -20.85 -12.36
N TYR A 70 8.39 -20.08 -12.74
CA TYR A 70 9.72 -20.56 -13.16
C TYR A 70 10.73 -20.64 -12.01
N ALA A 71 10.25 -20.86 -10.78
CA ALA A 71 11.12 -21.01 -9.63
C ALA A 71 12.07 -22.20 -9.84
N SER A 72 13.38 -21.98 -9.66
CA SER A 72 14.38 -23.04 -9.71
C SER A 72 14.17 -24.02 -8.56
N GLU A 73 14.26 -25.33 -8.84
CA GLU A 73 14.15 -26.39 -7.81
C GLU A 73 15.20 -26.25 -6.69
N ALA A 74 16.31 -25.57 -6.95
CA ALA A 74 17.40 -25.38 -6.00
C ALA A 74 17.13 -24.29 -4.94
N SER A 75 16.31 -23.29 -5.25
CA SER A 75 16.07 -22.11 -4.40
C SER A 75 14.71 -22.13 -3.69
N GLY A 76 13.88 -23.15 -3.95
CA GLY A 76 12.53 -23.25 -3.41
C GLY A 76 11.53 -22.39 -4.18
N PRO A 77 10.26 -22.32 -3.72
CA PRO A 77 9.20 -21.63 -4.45
C PRO A 77 9.39 -20.11 -4.39
N ASP A 78 9.38 -19.46 -5.55
CA ASP A 78 9.38 -18.00 -5.69
C ASP A 78 7.99 -17.46 -5.33
N VAL A 79 7.77 -17.25 -4.03
CA VAL A 79 6.55 -16.65 -3.48
C VAL A 79 6.92 -15.54 -2.51
N TYR A 80 6.33 -14.37 -2.73
CA TYR A 80 6.47 -13.22 -1.85
C TYR A 80 5.08 -12.76 -1.41
N ARG A 81 4.94 -12.50 -0.10
CA ARG A 81 3.69 -11.99 0.46
C ARG A 81 3.96 -10.80 1.35
N SER A 82 3.08 -9.80 1.24
CA SER A 82 3.18 -8.56 2.00
C SER A 82 1.82 -7.90 2.15
N ALA A 83 1.68 -6.92 3.02
CA ALA A 83 0.48 -6.10 3.11
C ALA A 83 0.85 -4.63 3.06
N ARG A 84 0.11 -3.83 2.27
CA ARG A 84 0.42 -2.41 2.07
C ARG A 84 -0.77 -1.50 2.31
N PRO A 85 -0.61 -0.38 3.05
CA PRO A 85 -1.71 0.53 3.39
C PRO A 85 -2.05 1.50 2.24
N PHE A 86 -2.08 1.00 1.00
CA PHE A 86 -2.41 1.78 -0.18
C PHE A 86 -3.68 1.23 -0.84
N PRO A 87 -4.45 2.08 -1.55
CA PRO A 87 -5.56 1.62 -2.38
C PRO A 87 -5.08 0.59 -3.42
N VAL A 88 -5.95 -0.37 -3.76
CA VAL A 88 -5.66 -1.43 -4.73
C VAL A 88 -5.26 -0.84 -6.09
N GLU A 89 -5.89 0.24 -6.50
CA GLU A 89 -5.64 0.92 -7.76
C GLU A 89 -4.19 1.44 -7.84
N ARG A 90 -3.68 2.02 -6.74
CA ARG A 90 -2.28 2.46 -6.64
C ARG A 90 -1.32 1.28 -6.70
N ILE A 91 -1.63 0.21 -5.96
CA ILE A 91 -0.82 -1.02 -5.95
C ILE A 91 -0.76 -1.64 -7.35
N LEU A 92 -1.91 -1.78 -8.01
CA LEU A 92 -1.98 -2.34 -9.36
C LEU A 92 -1.23 -1.47 -10.36
N HIS A 93 -1.44 -0.16 -10.33
CA HIS A 93 -0.73 0.76 -11.23
C HIS A 93 0.78 0.61 -11.09
N HIS A 94 1.31 0.69 -9.86
CA HIS A 94 2.73 0.55 -9.59
C HIS A 94 3.25 -0.84 -10.00
N ALA A 95 2.54 -1.92 -9.64
CA ALA A 95 2.92 -3.28 -10.02
C ALA A 95 3.01 -3.43 -11.54
N MET A 96 2.05 -2.89 -12.30
CA MET A 96 2.08 -2.94 -13.76
C MET A 96 3.21 -2.10 -14.36
N THR A 97 3.54 -0.96 -13.74
CA THR A 97 4.72 -0.16 -14.12
C THR A 97 6.00 -0.97 -13.98
N VAL A 98 6.23 -1.62 -12.82
CA VAL A 98 7.41 -2.46 -12.60
C VAL A 98 7.43 -3.64 -13.58
N VAL A 99 6.30 -4.31 -13.81
CA VAL A 99 6.18 -5.39 -14.80
C VAL A 99 6.63 -4.91 -16.18
N LYS A 100 6.18 -3.73 -16.60
CA LYS A 100 6.55 -3.16 -17.90
C LYS A 100 8.02 -2.77 -17.97
N GLU A 101 8.57 -2.14 -16.93
CA GLU A 101 9.96 -1.71 -16.86
C GLU A 101 10.93 -2.89 -16.90
N GLU A 102 10.60 -3.95 -16.17
CA GLU A 102 11.43 -5.17 -16.05
C GLU A 102 11.12 -6.18 -17.17
N GLY A 103 10.17 -5.89 -18.06
CA GLY A 103 9.82 -6.75 -19.20
C GLY A 103 9.24 -8.11 -18.80
N LEU A 104 8.49 -8.17 -17.70
CA LEU A 104 7.99 -9.41 -17.12
C LEU A 104 6.71 -9.89 -17.82
N GLU A 105 6.50 -11.20 -17.85
CA GLU A 105 5.28 -11.81 -18.38
C GLU A 105 4.30 -12.16 -17.25
N ILE A 106 3.08 -11.66 -17.35
CA ILE A 106 2.00 -11.97 -16.41
C ILE A 106 1.25 -13.21 -16.89
N HIS A 107 1.21 -14.24 -16.05
CA HIS A 107 0.35 -15.40 -16.26
C HIS A 107 -1.07 -15.15 -15.75
N CYS A 108 -1.17 -14.60 -14.54
CA CYS A 108 -2.44 -14.37 -13.86
C CYS A 108 -2.34 -13.11 -12.98
N LEU A 109 -3.40 -12.32 -12.99
CA LEU A 109 -3.59 -11.20 -12.06
C LEU A 109 -5.01 -11.30 -11.50
N ASN A 110 -5.12 -11.44 -10.18
CA ASN A 110 -6.38 -11.36 -9.47
C ASN A 110 -6.34 -10.17 -8.51
N ALA A 111 -7.30 -9.26 -8.64
CA ALA A 111 -7.41 -8.09 -7.80
C ALA A 111 -8.82 -7.98 -7.21
N SER A 112 -8.87 -7.92 -5.88
CA SER A 112 -10.07 -7.62 -5.10
C SER A 112 -9.82 -6.36 -4.27
N LEU A 113 -10.86 -5.86 -3.60
CA LEU A 113 -10.78 -4.66 -2.76
C LEU A 113 -9.69 -4.71 -1.68
N TYR A 114 -9.29 -5.91 -1.25
CA TYR A 114 -8.32 -6.09 -0.16
C TYR A 114 -7.17 -7.04 -0.51
N SER A 115 -7.07 -7.47 -1.77
CA SER A 115 -6.02 -8.41 -2.17
C SER A 115 -5.59 -8.22 -3.62
N VAL A 116 -4.30 -8.30 -3.86
CA VAL A 116 -3.70 -8.42 -5.20
C VAL A 116 -2.88 -9.70 -5.23
N THR A 117 -3.14 -10.56 -6.20
CA THR A 117 -2.33 -11.73 -6.49
C THR A 117 -1.79 -11.62 -7.90
N LEU A 118 -0.47 -11.59 -8.03
CA LEU A 118 0.26 -11.49 -9.29
C LEU A 118 1.07 -12.76 -9.50
N VAL A 119 0.84 -13.45 -10.62
CA VAL A 119 1.59 -14.64 -11.00
C VAL A 119 2.35 -14.33 -12.27
N LEU A 120 3.67 -14.46 -12.21
CA LEU A 120 4.60 -14.25 -13.30
C LEU A 120 4.96 -15.59 -13.96
N ALA A 121 5.18 -15.56 -15.27
CA ALA A 121 5.57 -16.71 -16.07
C ALA A 121 6.80 -16.39 -16.95
N CYS A 122 7.87 -15.93 -16.32
CA CYS A 122 9.13 -15.68 -17.00
C CYS A 122 10.32 -16.15 -16.16
N GLU A 123 11.42 -16.50 -16.83
CA GLU A 123 12.70 -16.67 -16.15
C GLU A 123 13.17 -15.31 -15.65
N ILE A 124 13.48 -15.23 -14.35
CA ILE A 124 14.00 -14.02 -13.72
C ILE A 124 15.43 -14.30 -13.30
N GLU A 125 16.38 -13.74 -14.04
CA GLU A 125 17.81 -13.99 -13.83
C GLU A 125 18.29 -13.49 -12.46
N GLU A 126 19.24 -14.22 -11.88
CA GLU A 126 19.95 -13.75 -10.69
C GLU A 126 20.68 -12.44 -10.97
N ARG A 127 20.65 -11.54 -9.99
CA ARG A 127 21.32 -10.27 -10.13
C ARG A 127 22.81 -10.39 -9.83
N LYS A 128 23.61 -9.52 -10.47
CA LYS A 128 25.07 -9.43 -10.30
C LYS A 128 25.54 -9.15 -8.86
N ASP A 129 24.64 -8.72 -7.98
CA ASP A 129 24.89 -8.47 -6.56
C ASP A 129 24.57 -9.68 -5.66
N GLY A 130 24.27 -10.85 -6.24
CA GLY A 130 24.02 -12.10 -5.52
C GLY A 130 22.61 -12.21 -4.94
N ARG A 131 21.71 -11.26 -5.22
CA ARG A 131 20.29 -11.37 -4.87
C ARG A 131 19.52 -12.14 -5.94
N SER A 132 18.56 -12.96 -5.51
CA SER A 132 17.57 -13.55 -6.42
C SER A 132 16.86 -12.44 -7.18
N GLY A 133 16.79 -12.58 -8.51
CA GLY A 133 16.08 -11.63 -9.36
C GLY A 133 14.61 -11.50 -8.99
N PHE A 134 13.98 -12.63 -8.60
CA PHE A 134 12.61 -12.62 -8.09
C PHE A 134 12.47 -11.78 -6.83
N SER A 135 13.39 -11.94 -5.86
CA SER A 135 13.34 -11.15 -4.61
C SER A 135 13.45 -9.65 -4.87
N TYR A 136 14.29 -9.25 -5.83
CA TYR A 136 14.40 -7.85 -6.24
C TYR A 136 13.11 -7.33 -6.87
N VAL A 137 12.52 -8.06 -7.81
CA VAL A 137 11.26 -7.68 -8.47
C VAL A 137 10.13 -7.59 -7.46
N ALA A 138 9.98 -8.59 -6.59
CA ALA A 138 8.93 -8.62 -5.58
C ALA A 138 9.06 -7.48 -4.56
N ASP A 139 10.29 -7.17 -4.15
CA ASP A 139 10.59 -6.01 -3.30
C ASP A 139 10.25 -4.70 -4.01
N ARG A 140 10.61 -4.53 -5.29
CA ARG A 140 10.23 -3.35 -6.07
C ARG A 140 8.71 -3.19 -6.15
N ILE A 141 7.98 -4.24 -6.53
CA ILE A 141 6.51 -4.18 -6.65
C ILE A 141 5.85 -3.82 -5.31
N SER A 142 6.35 -4.35 -4.20
CA SER A 142 5.70 -4.18 -2.90
C SER A 142 6.17 -2.95 -2.12
N ASN A 143 7.47 -2.64 -2.16
CA ASN A 143 8.09 -1.56 -1.39
C ASN A 143 8.44 -0.31 -2.22
N GLY A 144 8.50 -0.40 -3.55
CA GLY A 144 8.69 0.75 -4.43
C GLY A 144 7.59 1.80 -4.30
N LEU A 145 6.41 1.40 -3.85
CA LEU A 145 5.26 2.26 -3.55
C LEU A 145 5.55 3.42 -2.59
N TRP A 146 6.56 3.28 -1.73
CA TRP A 146 6.96 4.31 -0.75
C TRP A 146 7.89 5.39 -1.32
N ALA A 147 8.50 5.16 -2.50
CA ALA A 147 9.51 6.04 -3.08
C ALA A 147 8.97 6.99 -4.16
N GLU A 148 7.68 6.89 -4.49
CA GLU A 148 6.99 7.78 -5.43
C GLU A 148 6.43 9.00 -4.67
N GLU A 149 7.19 10.10 -4.64
CA GLU A 149 6.74 11.48 -4.31
C GLU A 149 6.86 12.40 -5.54
#